data_AF-A0A921KXN0-F1
#
_entry.id   AF-A0A921KXN0-F1
#
_cell.length_a   1.000
_cell.length_b   1.000
_cell.length_c   1.000
_cell.angle_alpha   90.00
_cell.angle_beta   90.00
_cell.angle_gamma   90.00
#
_symmetry.space_group_name_H-M   'P 1'
#
loop_
_entity.id
_entity.type
_entity.pdbx_description
1 polymer ?
#
loop_
_entity_poly.entity_id
_entity_poly.type
_entity_poly.pdbx_seq_one_letter_code
_entity_poly.pdbx_strand_id
1 'polypeptide(L)' 'VNIPQDISIVGEDNSILSRLKELNLTTTAHPQELLGTKAANLIIEAIEQEKVLKSELIDTYIIERSSVKDLKNI' A
#
# COMPACT_ATOMS: atom_id res chain seq x y z
N VAL A 1 22.30 -5.00 12.82
CA VAL A 1 21.00 -5.63 12.48
C VAL A 1 20.93 -5.70 10.97
N ASN A 2 20.95 -6.90 10.42
CA ASN A 2 20.91 -7.21 9.00
C ASN A 2 19.47 -7.53 8.61
N ILE A 3 19.01 -6.98 7.49
CA ILE A 3 17.68 -7.24 6.95
C ILE A 3 17.88 -8.01 5.64
N PRO A 4 17.21 -9.17 5.43
CA PRO A 4 16.21 -9.81 6.30
C PRO A 4 16.77 -10.80 7.34
N GLN A 5 18.10 -10.95 7.46
CA GLN A 5 18.72 -12.07 8.19
C GLN A 5 18.46 -12.05 9.70
N ASP A 6 18.59 -10.89 10.34
CA ASP A 6 18.31 -10.73 11.77
C ASP A 6 16.83 -10.42 11.99
N ILE A 7 16.24 -9.61 11.11
CA ILE A 7 14.84 -9.19 11.18
C ILE A 7 14.25 -8.99 9.79
N SER A 8 13.03 -9.50 9.58
CA SER A 8 12.23 -9.20 8.39
C SER A 8 11.39 -7.95 8.59
N ILE A 9 11.25 -7.14 7.54
CA ILE A 9 10.52 -5.87 7.57
C ILE A 9 9.51 -5.83 6.43
N VAL A 10 8.28 -5.43 6.74
CA VAL A 10 7.24 -5.06 5.78
C VAL A 10 6.93 -3.57 5.94
N GLY A 11 6.95 -2.82 4.85
CA GLY A 11 6.58 -1.41 4.78
C GLY A 11 5.14 -1.19 4.29
N GLU A 12 4.77 0.08 4.17
CA GLU A 12 3.45 0.54 3.73
C GLU A 12 3.57 1.47 2.51
N ASP A 13 2.49 1.57 1.74
CA ASP A 13 2.26 2.51 0.63
C ASP A 13 3.07 2.34 -0.66
N ASN A 14 4.03 1.41 -0.74
CA ASN A 14 4.89 1.26 -1.92
C ASN A 14 5.47 2.61 -2.40
N SER A 15 5.79 3.48 -1.45
CA SER A 15 6.32 4.82 -1.74
C SER A 15 7.67 4.73 -2.45
N ILE A 16 8.17 5.86 -2.95
CA ILE A 16 9.50 5.92 -3.58
C ILE A 16 10.59 5.43 -2.60
N LEU A 17 10.42 5.67 -1.30
CA LEU A 17 11.35 5.22 -0.26
C LEU A 17 11.36 3.69 -0.07
N SER A 18 10.33 2.98 -0.53
CA SER A 18 10.32 1.51 -0.50
C SER A 18 11.27 0.85 -1.52
N ARG A 19 11.81 1.65 -2.46
CA ARG A 19 12.65 1.19 -3.59
C ARG A 19 14.09 1.69 -3.51
N LEU A 20 14.60 1.92 -2.30
CA LEU A 20 15.98 2.37 -2.11
C LEU A 20 16.97 1.27 -2.54
N LYS A 21 18.10 1.66 -3.13
CA LYS A 21 19.08 0.72 -3.70
C LYS A 21 19.59 -0.31 -2.69
N GLU A 22 19.81 0.12 -1.46
CA GLU A 22 20.41 -0.70 -0.40
C GLU A 22 19.39 -1.66 0.24
N LEU A 23 18.09 -1.34 0.13
CA LEU A 23 17.01 -2.16 0.68
C LEU A 23 15.71 -1.95 -0.09
N ASN A 24 15.34 -2.97 -0.85
CA ASN A 24 14.03 -3.05 -1.49
C ASN A 24 13.01 -3.64 -0.51
N LEU A 25 12.11 -2.81 -0.01
CA LEU A 25 11.13 -3.19 1.00
C LEU A 25 9.97 -3.97 0.39
N THR A 26 9.67 -5.14 0.94
CA THR A 26 8.34 -5.74 0.85
C THR A 26 7.34 -4.78 1.45
N THR A 27 6.23 -4.54 0.77
CA THR A 27 5.28 -3.49 1.17
C THR A 27 3.88 -3.85 0.75
N THR A 28 2.89 -3.46 1.54
CA THR A 28 1.52 -3.29 1.06
C THR A 28 1.48 -2.09 0.12
N ALA A 29 0.65 -2.17 -0.91
CA ALA A 29 0.46 -1.14 -1.91
C ALA A 29 -1.04 -0.81 -2.00
N HIS A 30 -1.31 0.49 -1.93
CA HIS A 30 -2.63 1.06 -2.14
C HIS A 30 -2.79 1.45 -3.61
N PRO A 31 -3.94 1.19 -4.25
CA PRO A 31 -4.24 1.74 -5.58
C PRO A 31 -4.57 3.24 -5.45
N GLN A 32 -3.56 4.06 -5.16
CA GLN A 32 -3.67 5.47 -4.78
C GLN A 32 -4.37 6.33 -5.84
N GLU A 33 -4.10 6.08 -7.12
CA GLU A 33 -4.74 6.80 -8.23
C GLU A 33 -6.24 6.50 -8.31
N LEU A 34 -6.63 5.23 -8.13
CA LEU A 34 -8.02 4.82 -8.07
C LEU A 34 -8.73 5.41 -6.85
N LEU A 35 -8.07 5.39 -5.68
CA LEU A 35 -8.57 6.00 -4.44
C LEU A 35 -8.87 7.49 -4.65
N GLY A 36 -7.92 8.25 -5.20
CA GLY A 36 -8.09 9.68 -5.48
C GLY A 36 -9.20 9.95 -6.49
N THR A 37 -9.27 9.16 -7.56
CA THR A 37 -10.32 9.25 -8.58
C THR A 37 -11.71 9.01 -7.99
N LYS A 38 -11.87 7.94 -7.20
CA LYS A 38 -13.14 7.62 -6.54
C LYS A 38 -13.53 8.67 -5.51
N ALA A 39 -12.58 9.17 -4.73
CA ALA A 39 -12.84 10.25 -3.77
C ALA A 39 -13.36 11.53 -4.47
N ALA A 40 -12.72 11.95 -5.56
CA ALA A 40 -13.16 13.11 -6.33
C ALA A 40 -14.58 12.91 -6.90
N ASN A 41 -14.86 11.74 -7.48
CA ASN A 41 -16.18 11.41 -8.01
C ASN A 41 -17.26 11.39 -6.90
N LEU A 42 -16.96 10.82 -5.73
CA LEU A 42 -17.88 10.81 -4.59
C LEU A 42 -18.19 12.23 -4.09
N ILE A 43 -17.20 13.14 -4.10
CA ILE A 43 -17.42 14.54 -3.72
C ILE A 43 -18.38 15.22 -4.70
N ILE A 44 -18.15 15.05 -6.00
CA ILE A 44 -19.00 15.62 -7.05
C ILE A 44 -20.43 15.07 -6.92
N GLU A 45 -20.57 13.76 -6.78
CA GLU A 45 -21.87 13.10 -6.63
C GLU A 45 -22.61 13.55 -5.37
N ALA A 46 -21.90 13.75 -4.25
CA ALA A 46 -22.49 14.22 -3.01
C ALA A 46 -23.03 15.67 -3.14
N ILE A 47 -22.33 16.52 -3.90
CA ILE A 47 -22.78 17.89 -4.20
C ILE A 47 -24.02 17.86 -5.09
N GLU A 48 -23.99 17.09 -6.19
CA GLU A 48 -25.09 17.02 -7.16
C GLU A 48 -26.37 16.42 -6.58
N GLN A 49 -26.25 15.47 -5.66
CA GLN A 49 -27.39 14.75 -5.08
C GLN A 49 -27.79 15.27 -3.69
N GLU A 50 -27.09 16.27 -3.16
CA GLU A 50 -27.29 16.85 -1.82
C GLU A 50 -27.42 15.79 -0.71
N LYS A 51 -26.63 14.71 -0.80
CA LYS A 51 -26.72 13.58 0.13
C LYS A 51 -25.35 13.02 0.51
N VAL A 52 -25.30 12.42 1.70
CA VAL A 52 -24.12 11.68 2.15
C VAL A 52 -24.08 10.32 1.46
N LEU A 53 -22.98 10.06 0.76
CA LEU A 53 -22.72 8.79 0.10
C LEU A 53 -22.02 7.80 1.05
N LYS A 54 -22.17 6.51 0.77
CA LYS A 54 -21.56 5.45 1.59
C LYS A 54 -20.07 5.35 1.31
N SER A 55 -19.32 4.90 2.32
CA SER A 55 -17.91 4.55 2.17
C SER A 55 -17.73 3.35 1.23
N GLU A 56 -16.69 3.40 0.42
CA GLU A 56 -16.23 2.28 -0.41
C GLU A 56 -14.94 1.71 0.17
N LEU A 57 -14.83 0.37 0.20
CA LEU A 57 -13.57 -0.32 0.50
C LEU A 57 -12.85 -0.63 -0.80
N ILE A 58 -11.56 -0.36 -0.83
CA ILE A 58 -10.71 -0.65 -1.98
C ILE A 58 -9.60 -1.60 -1.54
N ASP A 59 -9.45 -2.69 -2.27
CA ASP A 59 -8.48 -3.72 -1.93
C ASP A 59 -7.04 -3.23 -2.11
N THR A 60 -6.21 -3.63 -1.17
CA THR A 60 -4.76 -3.47 -1.20
C THR A 60 -4.09 -4.76 -1.65
N TYR A 61 -2.85 -4.68 -2.13
CA TYR A 61 -2.08 -5.86 -2.50
C TYR A 61 -0.66 -5.78 -1.93
N ILE A 62 -0.06 -6.93 -1.66
CA ILE A 62 1.34 -7.00 -1.20
C ILE A 62 2.29 -7.08 -2.39
N ILE A 63 3.38 -6.34 -2.31
CA ILE A 63 4.52 -6.42 -3.22
C ILE A 63 5.68 -7.00 -2.42
N GLU A 64 6.01 -8.25 -2.68
CA GLU A 64 7.13 -8.94 -2.04
C GLU A 64 8.48 -8.52 -2.67
N ARG A 65 9.47 -8.26 -1.81
CA ARG A 65 10.85 -7.90 -2.18
C ARG A 65 11.85 -8.51 -1.18
N SER A 66 13.07 -8.02 -1.16
CA SER A 66 14.20 -8.62 -0.44
C SER A 66 14.22 -8.37 1.07
N SER A 67 13.30 -7.57 1.63
CA SER A 67 13.32 -7.23 3.07
C SER A 67 12.64 -8.27 3.98
N VAL A 68 12.10 -9.34 3.43
CA VAL A 68 11.51 -10.46 4.17
C VAL A 68 12.21 -11.76 3.80
N LYS A 69 12.26 -12.72 4.74
CA LYS A 69 12.72 -14.08 4.49
C LYS A 69 11.68 -15.10 4.94
N ASP A 70 11.65 -16.24 4.27
CA ASP A 70 10.89 -17.40 4.74
C ASP A 70 11.58 -17.97 5.99
N LEU A 71 10.79 -18.22 7.05
CA LEU A 71 11.26 -18.80 8.30
C LEU A 71 11.17 -20.33 8.31
N LYS A 72 10.45 -20.93 7.35
CA LYS A 72 10.24 -22.39 7.29
C LYS A 72 11.42 -23.15 6.68
N ASN A 73 12.30 -22.44 5.97
CA ASN A 73 13.47 -22.99 5.27
C ASN A 73 14.80 -22.55 5.90
N ILE A 74 14.81 -22.34 7.22
CA ILE A 74 16.01 -21.97 8.00
C ILE A 74 16.54 -23.20 8.73
#